data_AF-A0A8S2D9M5-F1
#
_entry.id   AF-A0A8S2D9M5-F1
#
_cell.length_a   1.000
_cell.length_b   1.000
_cell.length_c   1.000
_cell.angle_alpha   90.00
_cell.angle_beta   90.00
_cell.angle_gamma   90.00
#
_symmetry.space_group_name_H-M   'P 1'
#
loop_
_entity.id
_entity.type
_entity.pdbx_description
1 polymer ?
#
loop_
_entity_poly.entity_id
_entity_poly.type
_entity_poly.pdbx_seq_one_letter_code
_entity_poly.pdbx_strand_id
1 'polypeptide(L)'
;MILLDNDLEWVFSSAWKEELPKIIDTTLYESLNKARNARYESKCGAKELGIKQCKRDHKASKDFLTALSTEDMGKIKAFFNEQNKGANFITASSRTVLLMNATGSISNKAFMNTIGPEGGWGHEAIEIGLWHAVKESETPETISQVILITDAPANSQTQLSEKRTRFGEAYWKTIKFSTSTYYATELQKLEDKKFRSMHFTSLHTQKEISKKLRVRHQDVVRC
;
A
#
# COMPACT_ATOMS: atom_id res chain seq x y z
N MET A 1 -42.98 25.31 -24.35
CA MET A 1 -41.90 24.46 -23.82
C MET A 1 -42.50 23.08 -23.60
N ILE A 2 -41.98 22.05 -24.27
CA ILE A 2 -42.44 20.66 -24.08
C ILE A 2 -41.45 20.04 -23.09
N LEU A 3 -41.93 19.66 -21.90
CA LEU A 3 -41.13 18.91 -20.92
C LEU A 3 -41.29 17.42 -21.24
N LEU A 4 -40.19 16.70 -21.35
CA LEU A 4 -40.21 15.26 -21.55
C LEU A 4 -40.36 14.55 -20.20
N ASP A 5 -40.84 13.31 -20.23
CA ASP A 5 -40.94 12.46 -19.03
C ASP A 5 -39.59 12.35 -18.30
N ASN A 6 -38.49 12.31 -19.04
CA ASN A 6 -37.13 12.31 -18.48
C ASN A 6 -36.81 13.59 -17.69
N ASP A 7 -37.32 14.75 -18.14
CA ASP A 7 -37.11 16.02 -17.46
C ASP A 7 -37.91 16.07 -16.15
N LEU A 8 -39.15 15.56 -16.18
CA LEU A 8 -40.02 15.49 -15.01
C LEU A 8 -39.52 14.47 -13.98
N GLU A 9 -39.01 13.34 -14.44
CA GLU A 9 -38.34 12.35 -13.59
C GLU A 9 -37.07 12.92 -12.97
N TRP A 10 -36.31 13.74 -13.69
CA TRP A 10 -35.14 14.39 -13.11
C TRP A 10 -35.51 15.41 -12.04
N VAL A 11 -36.60 16.19 -12.22
CA VAL A 11 -37.06 17.19 -11.24
C VAL A 11 -37.70 16.53 -10.02
N PHE A 12 -38.71 15.68 -10.20
CA PHE A 12 -39.54 15.11 -9.13
C PHE A 12 -39.22 13.64 -8.78
N SER A 13 -38.16 13.06 -9.34
CA SER A 13 -37.84 11.62 -9.20
C SER A 13 -38.89 10.71 -9.86
N SER A 14 -38.84 9.41 -9.56
CA SER A 14 -39.80 8.41 -10.02
C SER A 14 -41.25 8.68 -9.61
N ALA A 15 -41.50 9.57 -8.64
CA ALA A 15 -42.83 9.96 -8.16
C ALA A 15 -43.46 11.14 -8.93
N TRP A 16 -42.84 11.60 -10.03
CA TRP A 16 -43.32 12.78 -10.77
C TRP A 16 -44.78 12.69 -11.24
N LYS A 17 -45.26 11.48 -11.55
CA LYS A 17 -46.65 11.22 -11.96
C LYS A 17 -47.67 11.47 -10.85
N GLU A 18 -47.25 11.36 -9.59
CA GLU A 18 -48.09 11.59 -8.41
C GLU A 18 -47.98 13.02 -7.89
N GLU A 19 -46.83 13.66 -8.08
CA GLU A 19 -46.55 15.03 -7.62
C GLU A 19 -47.05 16.11 -8.57
N LEU A 20 -47.00 15.86 -9.89
CA LEU A 20 -47.42 16.84 -10.90
C LEU A 20 -48.90 17.25 -10.78
N PRO A 21 -49.87 16.34 -10.54
CA PRO A 21 -51.28 16.71 -10.38
C PRO A 21 -51.58 17.53 -9.11
N LYS A 22 -50.66 17.55 -8.14
CA LYS A 22 -50.83 18.29 -6.88
C LYS A 22 -50.50 19.79 -7.04
N ILE A 23 -49.89 20.18 -8.16
CA ILE A 23 -49.46 21.55 -8.43
C ILE A 23 -50.55 22.26 -9.24
N ILE A 24 -51.18 23.26 -8.65
CA ILE A 24 -52.27 24.04 -9.28
C ILE A 24 -51.69 24.95 -10.38
N ASP A 25 -52.33 24.95 -11.55
CA ASP A 25 -51.86 25.49 -12.83
C ASP A 25 -51.19 26.88 -12.79
N THR A 26 -51.65 27.79 -11.93
CA THR A 26 -51.10 29.16 -11.84
C THR A 26 -49.70 29.25 -11.22
N THR A 27 -49.21 28.19 -10.58
CA THR A 27 -47.88 28.16 -9.91
C THR A 27 -46.97 27.04 -10.43
N LEU A 28 -47.36 26.37 -11.53
CA LEU A 28 -46.67 25.20 -12.05
C LEU A 28 -45.21 25.49 -12.39
N TYR A 29 -44.96 26.57 -13.13
CA TYR A 29 -43.61 26.97 -13.53
C TYR A 29 -42.73 27.36 -12.34
N GLU A 30 -43.29 28.09 -11.37
CA GLU A 30 -42.55 28.49 -10.17
C GLU A 30 -42.17 27.28 -9.31
N SER A 31 -43.11 26.34 -9.16
CA SER A 31 -42.91 25.09 -8.42
C SER A 31 -41.88 24.19 -9.10
N LEU A 32 -41.95 24.06 -10.43
CA LEU A 32 -40.96 23.34 -11.24
C LEU A 32 -39.56 23.98 -11.12
N ASN A 33 -39.48 25.30 -11.22
CA ASN A 33 -38.23 26.04 -11.12
C ASN A 33 -37.61 25.91 -9.72
N LYS A 34 -38.44 25.98 -8.67
CA LYS A 34 -38.00 25.79 -7.28
C LYS A 34 -37.48 24.37 -7.03
N ALA A 35 -38.20 23.35 -7.49
CA ALA A 35 -37.78 21.96 -7.36
C ALA A 35 -36.48 21.67 -8.13
N ARG A 36 -36.35 22.21 -9.35
CA ARG A 36 -35.11 22.16 -10.14
C ARG A 36 -33.93 22.78 -9.41
N ASN A 37 -34.09 23.98 -8.86
CA ASN A 37 -33.00 24.69 -8.19
C ASN A 37 -32.57 23.96 -6.91
N ALA A 38 -33.52 23.49 -6.09
CA ALA A 38 -33.22 22.72 -4.90
C ALA A 38 -32.42 21.44 -5.22
N ARG A 39 -32.76 20.77 -6.33
CA ARG A 39 -32.05 19.55 -6.77
C ARG A 39 -30.68 19.83 -7.36
N TYR A 40 -30.55 20.94 -8.09
CA TYR A 40 -29.26 21.42 -8.59
C TYR A 40 -28.31 21.76 -7.43
N GLU A 41 -28.77 22.53 -6.45
CA GLU A 41 -28.00 22.90 -5.24
C GLU A 41 -27.58 21.66 -4.45
N SER A 42 -28.49 20.71 -4.22
CA SER A 42 -28.20 19.44 -3.55
C SER A 42 -27.11 18.63 -4.26
N LYS A 43 -27.13 18.56 -5.60
CA LYS A 43 -26.08 17.88 -6.39
C LYS A 43 -24.76 18.67 -6.47
N CYS A 44 -24.82 20.00 -6.39
CA CYS A 44 -23.65 20.87 -6.51
C CYS A 44 -22.86 21.00 -5.20
N GLY A 45 -23.49 20.82 -4.02
CA GLY A 45 -22.79 20.88 -2.73
C GLY A 45 -21.64 19.86 -2.61
N ALA A 46 -21.84 18.62 -3.10
CA ALA A 46 -20.79 17.61 -3.14
C ALA A 46 -19.70 17.91 -4.20
N LYS A 47 -20.07 18.55 -5.32
CA LYS A 47 -19.11 18.99 -6.34
C LYS A 47 -18.25 20.15 -5.86
N GLU A 48 -18.77 21.03 -5.00
CA GLU A 48 -18.03 22.19 -4.50
C GLU A 48 -16.82 21.76 -3.66
N LEU A 49 -16.96 20.70 -2.85
CA LEU A 49 -15.84 20.10 -2.10
C LEU A 49 -14.77 19.53 -3.04
N GLY A 50 -15.18 18.80 -4.08
CA GLY A 50 -14.26 18.29 -5.10
C GLY A 50 -13.56 19.39 -5.88
N ILE A 51 -14.27 20.47 -6.23
CA ILE A 51 -13.72 21.64 -6.92
C ILE A 51 -12.72 22.38 -6.01
N LYS A 52 -13.04 22.56 -4.73
CA LYS A 52 -12.13 23.17 -3.74
C LYS A 52 -10.87 22.32 -3.57
N GLN A 53 -11.01 21.00 -3.49
CA GLN A 53 -9.87 20.09 -3.44
C GLN A 53 -9.00 20.18 -4.69
N CYS A 54 -9.58 20.03 -5.89
CA CYS A 54 -8.84 20.15 -7.15
C CYS A 54 -8.15 21.51 -7.29
N LYS A 55 -8.76 22.61 -6.84
CA LYS A 55 -8.13 23.93 -6.85
C LYS A 55 -6.90 23.98 -5.93
N ARG A 56 -6.98 23.37 -4.74
CA ARG A 56 -5.83 23.26 -3.83
C ARG A 56 -4.71 22.43 -4.44
N ASP A 57 -5.04 21.27 -4.99
CA ASP A 57 -4.06 20.35 -5.60
C ASP A 57 -3.39 20.97 -6.83
N HIS A 58 -4.18 21.66 -7.66
CA HIS A 58 -3.68 22.39 -8.82
C HIS A 58 -2.73 23.52 -8.40
N LYS A 59 -3.08 24.29 -7.38
CA LYS A 59 -2.23 25.36 -6.86
C LYS A 59 -0.92 24.78 -6.30
N ALA A 60 -1.00 23.75 -5.45
CA ALA A 60 0.17 23.08 -4.89
C ALA A 60 1.10 22.54 -5.99
N SER A 61 0.55 21.95 -7.05
CA SER A 61 1.31 21.46 -8.20
C SER A 61 1.99 22.60 -8.97
N LYS A 62 1.29 23.73 -9.16
CA LYS A 62 1.85 24.91 -9.84
C LYS A 62 2.99 25.53 -9.02
N ASP A 63 2.80 25.65 -7.70
CA ASP A 63 3.83 26.17 -6.79
C ASP A 63 5.07 25.26 -6.78
N PHE A 64 4.87 23.95 -6.86
CA PHE A 64 5.95 22.97 -7.01
C PHE A 64 6.70 23.09 -8.34
N LEU A 65 5.99 23.17 -9.47
CA LEU A 65 6.62 23.37 -10.79
C LEU A 65 7.40 24.69 -10.85
N THR A 66 6.88 25.73 -10.19
CA THR A 66 7.60 27.01 -10.06
C THR A 66 8.87 26.81 -9.26
N ALA A 67 8.81 26.12 -8.12
CA ALA A 67 9.99 25.82 -7.30
C ALA A 67 11.04 24.98 -8.03
N LEU A 68 10.62 24.03 -8.90
CA LEU A 68 11.53 23.29 -9.78
C LEU A 68 12.21 24.22 -10.78
N SER A 69 11.46 25.11 -11.43
CA SER A 69 12.02 26.05 -12.41
C SER A 69 12.99 27.06 -11.80
N THR A 70 12.83 27.37 -10.50
CA THR A 70 13.70 28.29 -9.75
C THR A 70 14.75 27.57 -8.91
N GLU A 71 14.88 26.24 -9.04
CA GLU A 71 15.80 25.39 -8.26
C GLU A 71 15.73 25.59 -6.73
N ASP A 72 14.53 25.91 -6.20
CA ASP A 72 14.30 26.13 -4.77
C ASP A 72 14.16 24.79 -4.04
N MET A 73 15.31 24.18 -3.72
CA MET A 73 15.40 22.88 -3.04
C MET A 73 14.73 22.85 -1.67
N GLY A 74 14.57 24.00 -1.02
CA GLY A 74 13.86 24.10 0.26
C GLY A 74 12.37 23.78 0.09
N LYS A 75 11.73 24.44 -0.88
CA LYS A 75 10.31 24.18 -1.20
C LYS A 75 10.07 22.80 -1.79
N ILE A 76 10.98 22.31 -2.64
CA ILE A 76 10.89 20.96 -3.21
C ILE A 76 10.89 19.90 -2.11
N LYS A 77 11.83 19.98 -1.15
CA LYS A 77 11.88 19.05 -0.01
C LYS A 77 10.66 19.16 0.89
N ALA A 78 10.18 20.38 1.17
CA ALA A 78 8.99 20.60 1.97
C ALA A 78 7.75 19.98 1.31
N PHE A 79 7.59 20.13 0.00
CA PHE A 79 6.50 19.51 -0.76
C PHE A 79 6.55 17.98 -0.69
N PHE A 80 7.72 17.36 -0.92
CA PHE A 80 7.86 15.91 -0.81
C PHE A 80 7.58 15.41 0.61
N ASN A 81 8.07 16.10 1.64
CA ASN A 81 7.76 15.73 3.02
C ASN A 81 6.26 15.78 3.28
N GLU A 82 5.56 16.79 2.78
CA GLU A 82 4.10 16.90 2.97
C GLU A 82 3.33 15.79 2.22
N GLN A 83 3.69 15.50 0.97
CA GLN A 83 3.05 14.43 0.20
C GLN A 83 3.35 13.03 0.76
N ASN A 84 4.53 12.85 1.37
CA ASN A 84 4.96 11.57 1.92
C ASN A 84 4.56 11.36 3.39
N LYS A 85 3.92 12.33 4.05
CA LYS A 85 3.46 12.18 5.45
C LYS A 85 2.43 11.06 5.65
N GLY A 86 1.77 10.59 4.57
CA GLY A 86 0.73 9.58 4.66
C GLY A 86 -0.45 10.03 5.53
N ALA A 87 -1.34 9.11 5.90
CA ALA A 87 -2.33 9.39 6.92
C ALA A 87 -1.66 9.39 8.30
N ASN A 88 -1.91 10.42 9.13
CA ASN A 88 -1.44 10.47 10.52
C ASN A 88 -2.04 9.29 11.30
N PHE A 89 -1.35 8.16 11.30
CA PHE A 89 -1.69 7.05 12.18
C PHE A 89 -1.15 7.33 13.58
N ILE A 90 -1.96 6.97 14.56
CA ILE A 90 -1.70 7.01 15.99
C ILE A 90 -0.28 6.47 16.25
N THR A 91 0.47 7.21 17.09
CA THR A 91 1.81 6.94 17.63
C THR A 91 1.90 5.66 18.48
N ALA A 92 1.26 4.57 18.07
CA ALA A 92 1.72 3.25 18.47
C ALA A 92 3.00 3.00 17.69
N SER A 93 4.14 2.96 18.40
CA SER A 93 5.46 2.62 17.82
C SER A 93 5.36 1.29 17.07
N SER A 94 5.11 1.35 15.76
CA SER A 94 5.10 0.18 14.89
C SER A 94 6.51 0.04 14.31
N ARG A 95 7.26 -0.92 14.85
CA ARG A 95 8.57 -1.26 14.29
C ARG A 95 8.33 -2.16 13.08
N THR A 96 8.53 -1.60 11.90
CA THR A 96 8.40 -2.31 10.63
C THR A 96 9.77 -2.66 10.09
N VAL A 97 10.01 -3.94 9.81
CA VAL A 97 11.22 -4.38 9.13
C VAL A 97 10.93 -4.55 7.64
N LEU A 98 11.64 -3.79 6.82
CA LEU A 98 11.63 -3.94 5.37
C LEU A 98 12.84 -4.78 4.96
N LEU A 99 12.57 -5.93 4.36
CA LEU A 99 13.57 -6.82 3.79
C LEU A 99 13.45 -6.72 2.28
N MET A 100 14.50 -6.23 1.63
CA MET A 100 14.51 -6.02 0.18
C MET A 100 15.64 -6.82 -0.44
N ASN A 101 15.32 -7.74 -1.35
CA ASN A 101 16.33 -8.41 -2.15
C ASN A 101 16.93 -7.42 -3.15
N ALA A 102 18.21 -7.11 -2.99
CA ALA A 102 18.96 -6.21 -3.86
C ALA A 102 19.88 -7.00 -4.81
N THR A 103 19.37 -8.06 -5.44
CA THR A 103 20.12 -8.75 -6.50
C THR A 103 20.26 -7.87 -7.74
N GLY A 104 21.31 -8.12 -8.53
CA GLY A 104 21.79 -7.26 -9.62
C GLY A 104 20.78 -6.86 -10.71
N SER A 105 19.54 -7.37 -10.69
CA SER A 105 18.43 -6.85 -11.49
C SER A 105 18.02 -5.41 -11.11
N ILE A 106 18.35 -4.95 -9.89
CA ILE A 106 18.08 -3.58 -9.38
C ILE A 106 19.29 -2.64 -9.60
N SER A 107 20.38 -3.13 -10.18
CA SER A 107 21.64 -2.39 -10.40
C SER A 107 21.54 -1.18 -11.36
N ASN A 108 20.42 -1.00 -12.07
CA ASN A 108 20.25 0.08 -13.03
C ASN A 108 19.74 1.40 -12.41
N LYS A 109 19.97 1.62 -11.11
CA LYS A 109 19.62 2.87 -10.43
C LYS A 109 20.83 3.37 -9.65
N ALA A 110 21.31 4.58 -9.99
CA ALA A 110 22.49 5.22 -9.40
C ALA A 110 22.52 5.21 -7.85
N PHE A 111 21.34 5.15 -7.21
CA PHE A 111 21.18 5.00 -5.77
C PHE A 111 21.73 3.67 -5.21
N MET A 112 21.49 2.54 -5.90
CA MET A 112 21.87 1.21 -5.43
C MET A 112 23.33 0.86 -5.71
N ASN A 113 24.03 1.63 -6.55
CA ASN A 113 25.44 1.40 -6.88
C ASN A 113 26.39 1.53 -5.67
N THR A 114 25.93 2.17 -4.59
CA THR A 114 26.68 2.29 -3.33
C THR A 114 26.48 1.09 -2.41
N ILE A 115 25.51 0.21 -2.70
CA ILE A 115 25.12 -0.93 -1.88
C ILE A 115 25.49 -2.20 -2.64
N GLY A 116 26.65 -2.78 -2.32
CA GLY A 116 27.08 -4.08 -2.82
C GLY A 116 26.63 -5.22 -1.89
N PRO A 117 26.34 -6.42 -2.42
CA PRO A 117 26.10 -7.58 -1.58
C PRO A 117 27.43 -8.04 -0.94
N GLU A 118 27.51 -8.06 0.39
CA GLU A 118 28.65 -8.63 1.14
C GLU A 118 28.52 -10.15 1.31
N GLY A 119 28.10 -10.84 0.24
CA GLY A 119 27.92 -12.29 0.21
C GLY A 119 26.54 -12.73 -0.23
N GLY A 120 26.30 -14.04 -0.10
CA GLY A 120 25.10 -14.73 -0.56
C GLY A 120 25.34 -15.51 -1.86
N TRP A 121 24.70 -16.67 -1.97
CA TRP A 121 24.79 -17.49 -3.18
C TRP A 121 23.39 -17.84 -3.67
N GLY A 122 23.04 -17.40 -4.88
CA GLY A 122 21.75 -17.72 -5.50
C GLY A 122 20.58 -17.06 -4.77
N HIS A 123 19.53 -17.84 -4.49
CA HIS A 123 18.23 -17.37 -4.02
C HIS A 123 18.11 -17.16 -2.50
N GLU A 124 19.24 -16.99 -1.80
CA GLU A 124 19.37 -17.05 -0.33
C GLU A 124 18.83 -15.83 0.43
N ALA A 125 18.53 -14.74 -0.28
CA ALA A 125 18.11 -13.49 0.34
C ALA A 125 16.83 -13.64 1.19
N ILE A 126 15.93 -14.57 0.84
CA ILE A 126 14.68 -14.78 1.57
C ILE A 126 14.93 -15.42 2.93
N GLU A 127 15.74 -16.49 2.97
CA GLU A 127 16.04 -17.25 4.18
C GLU A 127 16.75 -16.38 5.20
N ILE A 128 17.74 -15.60 4.75
CA ILE A 128 18.51 -14.71 5.60
C ILE A 128 17.65 -13.54 6.08
N GLY A 129 16.81 -12.98 5.21
CA GLY A 129 15.85 -11.95 5.61
C GLY A 129 14.88 -12.44 6.68
N LEU A 130 14.31 -13.63 6.52
CA LEU A 130 13.40 -14.22 7.50
C LEU A 130 14.11 -14.55 8.82
N TRP A 131 15.32 -15.10 8.76
CA TRP A 131 16.13 -15.33 9.96
C TRP A 131 16.40 -14.03 10.72
N HIS A 132 16.73 -12.95 10.00
CA HIS A 132 16.94 -11.64 10.60
C HIS A 132 15.66 -11.12 11.28
N ALA A 133 14.50 -11.27 10.62
CA ALA A 133 13.22 -10.91 11.24
C ALA A 133 12.92 -11.74 12.50
N VAL A 134 13.25 -13.04 12.51
CA VAL A 134 13.13 -13.88 13.71
C VAL A 134 14.02 -13.35 14.82
N LYS A 135 15.29 -13.02 14.53
CA LYS A 135 16.22 -12.47 15.52
C LYS A 135 15.79 -11.12 16.08
N GLU A 136 15.37 -10.20 15.22
CA GLU A 136 14.86 -8.91 15.67
C GLU A 136 13.59 -9.06 16.53
N SER A 137 12.80 -10.11 16.30
CA SER A 137 11.63 -10.40 17.15
C SER A 137 11.95 -11.10 18.46
N GLU A 138 13.21 -11.45 18.72
CA GLU A 138 13.70 -11.88 20.03
C GLU A 138 14.12 -10.66 20.88
N THR A 139 14.23 -9.47 20.28
CA THR A 139 14.59 -8.24 21.00
C THR A 139 13.40 -7.67 21.79
N PRO A 140 13.64 -6.87 22.85
CA PRO A 140 12.57 -6.23 23.63
C PRO A 140 11.67 -5.31 22.79
N GLU A 141 12.22 -4.77 21.70
CA GLU A 141 11.49 -3.97 20.73
C GLU A 141 10.82 -4.86 19.70
N THR A 142 9.65 -5.36 20.06
CA THR A 142 8.89 -6.28 19.21
C THR A 142 8.55 -5.66 17.85
N ILE A 143 8.83 -6.41 16.79
CA ILE A 143 8.46 -6.05 15.43
C ILE A 143 6.94 -6.24 15.26
N SER A 144 6.25 -5.22 14.79
CA SER A 144 4.82 -5.30 14.50
C SER A 144 4.53 -5.81 13.08
N GLN A 145 5.45 -5.55 12.15
CA GLN A 145 5.24 -5.81 10.73
C GLN A 145 6.55 -6.18 10.02
N VAL A 146 6.47 -7.19 9.15
CA VAL A 146 7.57 -7.57 8.24
C VAL A 146 7.07 -7.43 6.81
N ILE A 147 7.81 -6.69 5.98
CA ILE A 147 7.56 -6.55 4.55
C ILE A 147 8.75 -7.17 3.82
N LEU A 148 8.53 -8.25 3.07
CA LEU A 148 9.55 -8.83 2.19
C LEU A 148 9.26 -8.46 0.73
N ILE A 149 10.23 -7.84 0.09
CA ILE A 149 10.26 -7.54 -1.34
C ILE A 149 11.37 -8.34 -1.98
N THR A 150 11.03 -9.20 -2.93
CA THR A 150 12.01 -10.04 -3.63
C THR A 150 11.67 -10.17 -5.11
N ASP A 151 12.70 -10.27 -5.95
CA ASP A 151 12.61 -10.59 -7.37
C ASP A 151 12.81 -12.09 -7.65
N ALA A 152 13.28 -12.86 -6.66
CA ALA A 152 13.63 -14.27 -6.79
C ALA A 152 12.95 -15.14 -5.71
N PRO A 153 12.71 -16.45 -5.96
CA PRO A 153 12.14 -17.37 -4.95
C PRO A 153 13.12 -17.67 -3.82
N ALA A 154 12.72 -18.48 -2.83
CA ALA A 154 13.64 -19.01 -1.80
C ALA A 154 14.36 -20.26 -2.35
N ASN A 155 15.49 -20.65 -1.76
CA ASN A 155 16.12 -21.93 -2.10
C ASN A 155 15.29 -23.12 -1.62
N SER A 156 15.43 -24.22 -2.34
CA SER A 156 14.95 -25.52 -1.88
C SER A 156 15.86 -26.09 -0.79
N GLN A 157 15.34 -27.05 -0.03
CA GLN A 157 16.10 -27.73 1.01
C GLN A 157 17.30 -28.52 0.45
N THR A 158 17.17 -29.07 -0.76
CA THR A 158 18.26 -29.73 -1.48
C THR A 158 19.40 -28.75 -1.79
N GLN A 159 19.07 -27.56 -2.30
CA GLN A 159 20.04 -26.51 -2.59
C GLN A 159 20.77 -26.04 -1.32
N LEU A 160 20.08 -25.96 -0.18
CA LEU A 160 20.71 -25.65 1.10
C LEU A 160 21.71 -26.74 1.50
N SER A 161 21.33 -28.01 1.41
CA SER A 161 22.22 -29.14 1.74
C SER A 161 23.46 -29.18 0.83
N GLU A 162 23.30 -28.94 -0.46
CA GLU A 162 24.40 -28.87 -1.42
C GLU A 162 25.37 -27.73 -1.09
N LYS A 163 24.84 -26.52 -0.82
CA LYS A 163 25.65 -25.36 -0.42
C LYS A 163 26.37 -25.60 0.90
N ARG A 164 25.70 -26.22 1.88
CA ARG A 164 26.30 -26.55 3.17
C ARG A 164 27.43 -27.55 3.01
N THR A 165 27.22 -28.60 2.22
CA THR A 165 28.23 -29.62 1.92
C THR A 165 29.44 -29.01 1.22
N ARG A 166 29.25 -28.07 0.29
CA ARG A 166 30.35 -27.45 -0.45
C ARG A 166 31.33 -26.68 0.44
N PHE A 167 30.85 -25.95 1.43
CA PHE A 167 31.73 -25.19 2.35
C PHE A 167 32.11 -25.98 3.60
N GLY A 168 31.38 -27.06 3.92
CA GLY A 168 31.60 -27.92 5.07
C GLY A 168 31.12 -27.31 6.39
N GLU A 169 30.70 -28.17 7.32
CA GLU A 169 30.14 -27.74 8.61
C GLU A 169 31.13 -26.94 9.48
N ALA A 170 32.44 -27.13 9.29
CA ALA A 170 33.46 -26.33 9.97
C ALA A 170 33.36 -24.83 9.62
N TYR A 171 33.10 -24.50 8.35
CA TYR A 171 32.88 -23.12 7.92
C TYR A 171 31.57 -22.55 8.49
N TRP A 172 30.47 -23.30 8.41
CA TRP A 172 29.18 -22.80 8.88
C TRP A 172 29.18 -22.54 10.38
N LYS A 173 29.90 -23.33 11.17
CA LYS A 173 30.03 -23.13 12.63
C LYS A 173 30.74 -21.82 13.01
N THR A 174 31.59 -21.26 12.16
CA THR A 174 32.31 -20.02 12.47
C THR A 174 31.52 -18.75 12.14
N ILE A 175 30.43 -18.88 11.37
CA ILE A 175 29.59 -17.75 10.96
C ILE A 175 28.23 -17.74 11.69
N LYS A 176 27.52 -16.61 11.58
CA LYS A 176 26.22 -16.38 12.24
C LYS A 176 25.11 -17.34 11.77
N PHE A 177 25.33 -18.06 10.67
CA PHE A 177 24.39 -19.01 10.05
C PHE A 177 24.78 -20.48 10.31
N SER A 178 25.30 -20.76 11.51
CA SER A 178 25.73 -22.10 11.91
C SER A 178 24.61 -23.13 11.86
N THR A 179 23.38 -22.72 12.19
CA THR A 179 22.17 -23.52 11.99
C THR A 179 21.67 -23.40 10.55
N SER A 180 21.29 -24.53 9.95
CA SER A 180 20.64 -24.53 8.63
C SER A 180 19.39 -23.66 8.66
N THR A 181 19.36 -22.64 7.81
CA THR A 181 18.28 -21.66 7.76
C THR A 181 17.42 -21.97 6.54
N TYR A 182 16.16 -22.34 6.76
CA TYR A 182 15.20 -22.64 5.69
C TYR A 182 13.97 -21.73 5.82
N TYR A 183 13.49 -21.19 4.69
CA TYR A 183 12.44 -20.18 4.72
C TYR A 183 11.18 -20.66 5.46
N ALA A 184 10.78 -21.93 5.28
CA ALA A 184 9.56 -22.44 5.89
C ALA A 184 9.69 -22.58 7.41
N THR A 185 10.86 -22.95 7.92
CA THR A 185 11.10 -23.05 9.37
C THR A 185 11.15 -21.68 10.01
N GLU A 186 11.78 -20.70 9.36
CA GLU A 186 11.80 -19.32 9.87
C GLU A 186 10.42 -18.67 9.81
N LEU A 187 9.63 -18.97 8.77
CA LEU A 187 8.26 -18.49 8.64
C LEU A 187 7.37 -19.06 9.75
N GLN A 188 7.49 -20.35 10.07
CA GLN A 188 6.77 -20.96 11.18
C GLN A 188 7.09 -20.27 12.52
N LYS A 189 8.37 -19.98 12.79
CA LYS A 189 8.78 -19.27 14.01
C LYS A 189 8.15 -17.87 14.10
N LEU A 190 8.01 -17.18 12.97
CA LEU A 190 7.33 -15.88 12.92
C LEU A 190 5.81 -16.04 13.07
N GLU A 191 5.22 -17.11 12.57
CA GLU A 191 3.79 -17.39 12.77
C GLU A 191 3.46 -17.66 14.24
N ASP A 192 4.28 -18.46 14.91
CA ASP A 192 4.13 -18.84 16.32
C ASP A 192 4.21 -17.62 17.26
N LYS A 193 4.99 -16.60 16.87
CA LYS A 193 5.14 -15.33 17.60
C LYS A 193 3.95 -14.37 17.46
N LYS A 194 2.87 -14.75 16.75
CA LYS A 194 1.63 -13.96 16.59
C LYS A 194 1.87 -12.50 16.13
N PHE A 195 2.68 -12.32 15.09
CA PHE A 195 2.83 -11.01 14.46
C PHE A 195 1.50 -10.46 13.92
N ARG A 196 1.36 -9.14 13.99
CA ARG A 196 0.12 -8.43 13.63
C ARG A 196 -0.11 -8.42 12.11
N SER A 197 0.95 -8.31 11.30
CA SER A 197 0.87 -8.48 9.85
C SER A 197 2.21 -8.87 9.22
N MET A 198 2.15 -9.68 8.17
CA MET A 198 3.30 -10.04 7.34
C MET A 198 2.90 -9.88 5.87
N HIS A 199 3.67 -9.08 5.14
CA HIS A 199 3.41 -8.78 3.73
C HIS A 199 4.56 -9.29 2.88
N PHE A 200 4.21 -10.03 1.83
CA PHE A 200 5.15 -10.55 0.85
C PHE A 200 4.77 -10.05 -0.53
N THR A 201 5.69 -9.37 -1.19
CA THR A 201 5.55 -8.94 -2.58
C THR A 201 6.71 -9.50 -3.38
N SER A 202 6.42 -10.44 -4.29
CA SER A 202 7.39 -10.99 -5.23
C SER A 202 7.00 -10.61 -6.65
N LEU A 203 7.96 -10.10 -7.44
CA LEU A 203 7.77 -9.80 -8.86
C LEU A 203 7.64 -11.07 -9.71
N HIS A 204 8.09 -12.21 -9.20
CA HIS A 204 7.87 -13.52 -9.80
C HIS A 204 6.91 -14.33 -8.93
N THR A 205 5.79 -14.69 -9.54
CA THR A 205 4.58 -15.27 -8.97
C THR A 205 4.87 -16.40 -7.97
N GLN A 206 4.91 -16.10 -6.68
CA GLN A 206 4.84 -17.12 -5.63
C GLN A 206 3.40 -17.28 -5.16
N LYS A 207 2.62 -18.08 -5.91
CA LYS A 207 1.26 -18.51 -5.53
C LYS A 207 1.24 -19.29 -4.21
N GLU A 208 2.33 -19.95 -3.83
CA GLU A 208 2.41 -20.81 -2.63
C GLU A 208 2.59 -20.02 -1.32
N ILE A 209 3.56 -19.09 -1.27
CA ILE A 209 3.83 -18.28 -0.05
C ILE A 209 2.70 -17.26 0.17
N SER A 210 2.18 -16.65 -0.90
CA SER A 210 1.05 -15.71 -0.80
C SER A 210 -0.25 -16.38 -0.35
N LYS A 211 -0.50 -17.65 -0.73
CA LYS A 211 -1.71 -18.38 -0.30
C LYS A 211 -1.71 -18.72 1.18
N LYS A 212 -0.58 -19.15 1.76
CA LYS A 212 -0.50 -19.49 3.20
C LYS A 212 -0.67 -18.27 4.10
N LEU A 213 -0.14 -17.11 3.71
CA LEU A 213 -0.17 -15.90 4.55
C LEU A 213 -1.46 -15.07 4.41
N ARG A 214 -2.19 -15.15 3.28
CA ARG A 214 -3.43 -14.37 3.07
C ARG A 214 -4.60 -14.79 3.97
N VAL A 215 -4.53 -15.98 4.56
CA VAL A 215 -5.61 -16.54 5.40
C VAL A 215 -5.83 -15.72 6.68
N ARG A 216 -4.79 -15.07 7.25
CA ARG A 216 -4.96 -14.28 8.50
C ARG A 216 -5.64 -12.93 8.33
N HIS A 217 -5.84 -12.42 7.11
CA HIS A 217 -6.52 -11.14 6.94
C HIS A 217 -8.06 -11.24 6.98
N GLN A 218 -8.63 -12.44 6.82
CA GLN A 218 -10.09 -12.63 6.86
C GLN A 218 -10.65 -12.91 8.26
N ASP A 219 -9.83 -13.37 9.21
CA ASP A 219 -10.30 -13.74 10.55
C ASP A 219 -10.18 -12.63 11.62
N VAL A 220 -9.72 -11.43 11.25
CA VAL A 220 -9.57 -10.28 12.18
C VAL A 220 -10.67 -9.21 11.98
N VAL A 221 -11.64 -9.43 11.08
CA VAL A 221 -12.77 -8.51 10.81
C VAL A 221 -14.12 -9.11 11.27
N ARG A 222 -14.09 -9.95 12.31
CA ARG A 222 -15.31 -10.36 13.03
C ARG A 222 -15.13 -10.17 14.53
N CYS A 223 -15.29 -8.92 14.95
CA CYS A 223 -15.87 -8.50 16.24
C CYS A 223 -16.50 -7.12 16.01
#